data_AF-A0A914YWR7-F1
#
_entry.id   AF-A0A914YWR7-F1
#
_cell.length_a   1.000
_cell.length_b   1.000
_cell.length_c   1.000
_cell.angle_alpha   90.00
_cell.angle_beta   90.00
_cell.angle_gamma   90.00
#
_symmetry.space_group_name_H-M   'P 1'
#
loop_
_entity.id
_entity.type
_entity.pdbx_description
1 polymer ?
#
loop_
_entity_poly.entity_id
_entity_poly.type
_entity_poly.pdbx_seq_one_letter_code
_entity_poly.pdbx_strand_id
1 'polypeptide(L)'
;MAWHGAGTYRSIDGRGGAGRGQQRFAPLNSWPDNKISWADLFILAGNVALENSGFRTFGFGAGREDVWEPDLDVNWGDEKAWLTHRHPEALAKAPLGATEMGLIYVNPEGPDHSGEPLSAAAAIRATFGNMGMNDEETVALIAGGHTLGKTHGAGPTSNVGPDPEAAPIEEQGLGWASTYGSGVGADAITSGLEVVWTQTPTQWSNYFFENLFNGRRTGNYPGSV
;
A
#
# COMPACT_ATOMS: atom_id res chain seq x y z
N MET A 1 -0.20 -1.09 5.50
CA MET A 1 1.13 -1.58 5.94
C MET A 1 1.40 -3.01 5.46
N ALA A 2 0.83 -4.06 6.08
CA ALA A 2 1.10 -5.46 5.70
C ALA A 2 0.90 -5.74 4.19
N TRP A 3 -0.19 -5.21 3.63
CA TRP A 3 -0.46 -5.23 2.18
C TRP A 3 0.66 -4.64 1.34
N HIS A 4 1.17 -3.44 1.66
CA HIS A 4 2.26 -2.80 0.89
C HIS A 4 3.58 -3.57 1.05
N GLY A 5 3.84 -4.14 2.23
CA GLY A 5 5.02 -4.97 2.47
C GLY A 5 5.01 -6.25 1.62
N ALA A 6 3.86 -6.91 1.50
CA ALA A 6 3.73 -8.11 0.67
C ALA A 6 3.56 -7.79 -0.83
N GLY A 7 2.94 -6.66 -1.15
CA GLY A 7 2.54 -6.26 -2.50
C GLY A 7 3.67 -5.73 -3.37
N THR A 8 4.95 -5.91 -3.01
CA THR A 8 6.08 -5.63 -3.91
C THR A 8 6.54 -6.88 -4.68
N TYR A 9 5.97 -8.04 -4.36
CA TYR A 9 6.32 -9.33 -4.97
C TYR A 9 6.08 -9.35 -6.48
N ARG A 10 6.96 -9.99 -7.23
CA ARG A 10 6.80 -10.22 -8.67
C ARG A 10 7.00 -11.69 -8.98
N SER A 11 6.03 -12.28 -9.66
CA SER A 11 6.01 -13.70 -10.00
C SER A 11 7.11 -14.10 -10.99
N ILE A 12 7.49 -13.18 -11.89
CA ILE A 12 8.42 -13.46 -12.99
C ILE A 12 9.84 -13.74 -12.48
N ASP A 13 10.29 -13.04 -11.45
CA ASP A 13 11.66 -13.18 -10.92
C ASP A 13 11.75 -13.45 -9.42
N GLY A 14 10.60 -13.56 -8.73
CA GLY A 14 10.51 -13.96 -7.33
C GLY A 14 11.00 -12.90 -6.33
N ARG A 15 11.35 -11.69 -6.77
CA ARG A 15 11.84 -10.61 -5.91
C ARG A 15 10.68 -9.78 -5.33
N GLY A 16 10.97 -9.00 -4.29
CA GLY A 16 9.97 -8.27 -3.51
C GLY A 16 9.24 -9.16 -2.48
N GLY A 17 8.14 -8.66 -1.91
CA GLY A 17 7.36 -9.33 -0.89
C GLY A 17 7.84 -9.04 0.55
N ALA A 18 7.13 -9.61 1.53
CA ALA A 18 7.26 -9.26 2.95
C ALA A 18 8.32 -10.07 3.74
N GLY A 19 9.18 -10.81 3.05
CA GLY A 19 9.99 -11.88 3.65
C GLY A 19 11.15 -11.49 4.58
N ARG A 20 11.44 -10.19 4.83
CA ARG A 20 12.80 -9.76 5.26
C ARG A 20 12.94 -8.65 6.35
N GLY A 21 11.88 -8.23 7.04
CA GLY A 21 11.88 -7.06 7.94
C GLY A 21 12.74 -7.07 9.24
N GLN A 22 13.91 -6.46 9.28
CA GLN A 22 14.23 -5.27 10.13
C GLN A 22 13.95 -5.21 11.68
N GLN A 23 14.41 -6.14 12.54
CA GLN A 23 14.73 -5.94 13.99
C GLN A 23 15.90 -4.99 14.26
N ARG A 24 15.79 -3.83 13.63
CA ARG A 24 16.77 -3.43 12.64
C ARG A 24 18.14 -3.00 13.10
N PHE A 25 18.42 -2.70 14.36
CA PHE A 25 19.78 -2.32 14.75
C PHE A 25 20.09 -2.69 16.21
N ALA A 26 21.38 -2.67 16.55
CA ALA A 26 21.83 -2.79 17.93
C ALA A 26 21.21 -1.68 18.83
N PRO A 27 20.93 -1.95 20.12
CA PRO A 27 21.16 -3.20 20.84
C PRO A 27 19.94 -4.15 20.87
N LEU A 28 18.83 -3.79 20.22
CA LEU A 28 17.58 -4.57 20.27
C LEU A 28 17.74 -5.96 19.62
N ASN A 29 18.58 -6.08 18.58
CA ASN A 29 18.95 -7.37 17.98
C ASN A 29 19.71 -8.35 18.90
N SER A 30 20.13 -7.91 20.08
CA SER A 30 20.98 -8.70 20.99
C SER A 30 20.25 -9.13 22.28
N TRP A 31 18.94 -8.91 22.35
CA TRP A 31 18.15 -9.25 23.54
C TRP A 31 17.66 -10.71 23.47
N PRO A 32 17.83 -11.51 24.54
CA PRO A 32 17.35 -12.90 24.60
C PRO A 32 15.83 -13.08 24.46
N ASP A 33 15.07 -11.99 24.60
CA ASP A 33 13.60 -11.98 24.65
C ASP A 33 12.93 -11.67 23.29
N ASN A 34 13.74 -11.31 22.29
CA ASN A 34 13.27 -10.88 20.98
C ASN A 34 13.06 -12.08 20.02
N LYS A 35 11.94 -12.80 20.21
CA LYS A 35 11.63 -14.08 19.54
C LYS A 35 10.81 -13.98 18.25
N ILE A 36 10.60 -12.78 17.71
CA ILE A 36 9.88 -12.56 16.45
C ILE A 36 10.65 -11.55 15.59
N SER A 37 10.84 -11.88 14.32
CA SER A 37 11.46 -11.04 13.30
C SER A 37 10.51 -9.89 12.93
N TRP A 38 10.97 -8.71 12.50
CA TRP A 38 9.95 -7.74 12.03
C TRP A 38 9.30 -8.21 10.73
N ALA A 39 10.00 -9.00 9.92
CA ALA A 39 9.42 -9.61 8.73
C ALA A 39 8.09 -10.31 9.06
N ASP A 40 8.07 -11.10 10.12
CA ASP A 40 6.87 -11.75 10.61
C ASP A 40 5.95 -10.79 11.36
N LEU A 41 6.47 -9.90 12.20
CA LEU A 41 5.65 -8.96 12.98
C LEU A 41 4.80 -8.04 12.10
N PHE A 42 5.37 -7.50 11.01
CA PHE A 42 4.66 -6.62 10.07
C PHE A 42 3.45 -7.30 9.45
N ILE A 43 3.57 -8.57 9.07
CA ILE A 43 2.47 -9.34 8.48
C ILE A 43 1.50 -9.84 9.55
N LEU A 44 2.02 -10.31 10.69
CA LEU A 44 1.20 -10.74 11.82
C LEU A 44 0.29 -9.60 12.30
N ALA A 45 0.81 -8.37 12.38
CA ALA A 45 0.01 -7.19 12.74
C ALA A 45 -1.17 -6.97 11.78
N GLY A 46 -0.97 -7.21 10.47
CA GLY A 46 -2.04 -7.16 9.48
C GLY A 46 -3.09 -8.27 9.68
N ASN A 47 -2.65 -9.51 9.90
CA ASN A 47 -3.53 -10.64 10.20
C ASN A 47 -4.37 -10.38 11.47
N VAL A 48 -3.73 -9.94 12.55
CA VAL A 48 -4.40 -9.63 13.82
C VAL A 48 -5.37 -8.45 13.67
N ALA A 49 -5.03 -7.43 12.86
CA ALA A 49 -5.94 -6.33 12.57
C ALA A 49 -7.22 -6.81 11.87
N LEU A 50 -7.10 -7.72 10.90
CA LEU A 50 -8.25 -8.36 10.24
C LEU A 50 -9.10 -9.14 11.25
N GLU A 51 -8.48 -9.98 12.08
CA GLU A 51 -9.20 -10.75 13.12
C GLU A 51 -9.93 -9.85 14.11
N ASN A 52 -9.29 -8.79 14.58
CA ASN A 52 -9.89 -7.81 15.50
C ASN A 52 -11.03 -7.01 14.87
N SER A 53 -11.05 -6.86 13.54
CA SER A 53 -12.18 -6.25 12.82
C SER A 53 -13.38 -7.20 12.63
N GLY A 54 -13.24 -8.47 13.01
CA GLY A 54 -14.27 -9.50 12.81
C GLY A 54 -14.10 -10.35 11.55
N PHE A 55 -12.99 -10.24 10.83
CA PHE A 55 -12.66 -11.11 9.69
C PHE A 55 -11.82 -12.30 10.14
N ARG A 56 -12.31 -13.53 9.92
CA ARG A 56 -11.54 -14.74 10.22
C ARG A 56 -10.50 -14.99 9.13
N THR A 57 -9.21 -14.84 9.46
CA THR A 57 -8.13 -15.18 8.53
C THR A 57 -8.00 -16.70 8.34
N PHE A 58 -7.34 -17.11 7.23
CA PHE A 58 -7.08 -18.51 6.96
C PHE A 58 -6.02 -19.12 7.91
N GLY A 59 -5.16 -18.28 8.48
CA GLY A 59 -4.07 -18.66 9.37
C GLY A 59 -2.84 -17.77 9.16
N PHE A 60 -1.80 -18.01 9.96
CA PHE A 60 -0.51 -17.31 9.87
C PHE A 60 0.65 -18.28 10.03
N GLY A 61 1.68 -18.12 9.21
CA GLY A 61 2.95 -18.85 9.30
C GLY A 61 4.11 -17.88 9.51
N ALA A 62 4.86 -18.11 10.60
CA ALA A 62 6.12 -17.44 10.89
C ALA A 62 7.30 -18.16 10.19
N GLY A 63 8.50 -17.60 10.32
CA GLY A 63 9.75 -18.17 9.80
C GLY A 63 10.50 -17.25 8.83
N ARG A 64 10.09 -15.99 8.71
CA ARG A 64 10.82 -15.01 7.91
C ARG A 64 12.00 -14.49 8.71
N GLU A 65 13.20 -14.57 8.16
CA GLU A 65 14.41 -14.01 8.77
C GLU A 65 14.60 -12.55 8.37
N ASP A 66 15.16 -11.75 9.27
CA ASP A 66 15.47 -10.36 8.99
C ASP A 66 16.76 -10.23 8.16
N VAL A 67 16.82 -9.19 7.31
CA VAL A 67 18.04 -8.78 6.59
C VAL A 67 18.51 -7.40 7.06
N TRP A 68 19.79 -7.10 6.78
CA TRP A 68 20.51 -5.98 7.42
C TRP A 68 21.01 -4.91 6.46
N GLU A 69 20.73 -5.07 5.17
CA GLU A 69 21.03 -4.09 4.13
C GLU A 69 19.92 -4.12 3.07
N PRO A 70 19.68 -2.99 2.36
CA PRO A 70 18.70 -2.96 1.30
C PRO A 70 19.10 -3.92 0.17
N ASP A 71 18.11 -4.53 -0.46
CA ASP A 71 18.32 -5.41 -1.61
C ASP A 71 18.56 -4.57 -2.87
N LEU A 72 19.80 -4.14 -3.06
CA LEU A 72 20.20 -3.20 -4.12
C LEU A 72 20.23 -3.83 -5.52
N ASP A 73 20.01 -5.13 -5.62
CA ASP A 73 20.01 -5.85 -6.90
C ASP A 73 18.58 -6.02 -7.46
N VAL A 74 17.53 -5.53 -6.78
CA VAL A 74 16.17 -5.56 -7.30
C VAL A 74 16.00 -4.49 -8.38
N ASN A 75 15.74 -4.93 -9.60
CA ASN A 75 15.43 -4.02 -10.70
C ASN A 75 13.99 -3.49 -10.56
N TRP A 76 13.83 -2.30 -10.00
CA TRP A 76 12.54 -1.61 -9.86
C TRP A 76 12.11 -0.84 -11.12
N GLY A 77 12.94 -0.78 -12.16
CA GLY A 77 12.78 0.02 -13.37
C GLY A 77 13.91 1.04 -13.57
N ASP A 78 14.02 1.56 -14.79
CA ASP A 78 15.12 2.45 -15.18
C ASP A 78 14.82 3.95 -15.00
N GLU A 79 13.60 4.29 -14.59
CA GLU A 79 13.12 5.65 -14.44
C GLU A 79 13.97 6.47 -13.46
N LYS A 80 14.16 7.76 -13.77
CA LYS A 80 14.96 8.70 -12.95
C LYS A 80 14.10 9.66 -12.12
N ALA A 81 12.78 9.57 -12.24
CA ALA A 81 11.83 10.38 -11.50
C ALA A 81 10.73 9.50 -10.92
N TRP A 82 10.30 9.80 -9.70
CA TRP A 82 9.14 9.18 -9.05
C TRP A 82 7.87 9.41 -9.88
N LEU A 83 6.97 8.43 -9.82
CA LEU A 83 5.66 8.47 -10.47
C LEU A 83 5.71 8.59 -12.01
N THR A 84 6.85 8.28 -12.63
CA THR A 84 6.96 8.19 -14.09
C THR A 84 6.14 7.01 -14.60
N HIS A 85 5.21 7.27 -15.52
CA HIS A 85 4.24 6.30 -16.03
C HIS A 85 4.83 5.24 -16.97
N ARG A 86 4.37 4.00 -16.81
CA ARG A 86 4.62 2.83 -17.66
C ARG A 86 3.29 2.36 -18.25
N HIS A 87 3.24 2.28 -19.58
CA HIS A 87 2.05 1.76 -20.25
C HIS A 87 1.84 0.25 -19.96
N PRO A 88 0.59 -0.22 -19.81
CA PRO A 88 0.29 -1.63 -19.51
C PRO A 88 0.90 -2.63 -20.50
N GLU A 89 1.03 -2.26 -21.78
CA GLU A 89 1.66 -3.09 -22.81
C GLU A 89 3.14 -3.36 -22.52
N ALA A 90 3.83 -2.43 -21.84
CA ALA A 90 5.22 -2.60 -21.41
C ALA A 90 5.32 -3.53 -20.19
N LEU A 91 4.30 -3.59 -19.33
CA LEU A 91 4.24 -4.48 -18.17
C LEU A 91 4.00 -5.94 -18.54
N ALA A 92 3.25 -6.19 -19.62
CA ALA A 92 2.91 -7.54 -20.06
C ALA A 92 4.12 -8.44 -20.41
N LYS A 93 5.32 -7.86 -20.55
CA LYS A 93 6.56 -8.57 -20.88
C LYS A 93 7.75 -8.25 -19.97
N ALA A 94 7.52 -7.43 -18.94
CA ALA A 94 8.57 -7.00 -18.02
C ALA A 94 8.34 -7.64 -16.64
N PRO A 95 9.41 -7.97 -15.89
CA PRO A 95 9.30 -8.33 -14.48
C PRO A 95 8.98 -7.08 -13.66
N LEU A 96 7.90 -6.35 -13.94
CA LEU A 96 7.51 -5.14 -13.22
C LEU A 96 6.05 -5.26 -12.80
N GLY A 97 5.79 -5.04 -11.52
CA GLY A 97 4.46 -5.19 -10.94
C GLY A 97 3.68 -3.88 -10.77
N ALA A 98 4.23 -2.75 -11.19
CA ALA A 98 3.63 -1.43 -10.95
C ALA A 98 3.62 -0.54 -12.21
N THR A 99 2.55 0.23 -12.39
CA THR A 99 2.40 1.18 -13.51
C THR A 99 3.28 2.40 -13.41
N GLU A 100 3.81 2.72 -12.24
CA GLU A 100 4.67 3.88 -12.03
C GLU A 100 5.78 3.54 -11.04
N MET A 101 6.94 4.16 -11.20
CA MET A 101 8.03 4.06 -10.22
C MET A 101 7.58 4.61 -8.86
N GLY A 102 7.63 3.77 -7.82
CA GLY A 102 7.22 4.13 -6.45
C GLY A 102 5.79 3.74 -6.07
N LEU A 103 4.97 3.22 -7.01
CA LEU A 103 3.68 2.63 -6.68
C LEU A 103 3.79 1.13 -6.38
N ILE A 104 2.80 0.61 -5.66
CA ILE A 104 2.68 -0.84 -5.39
C ILE A 104 2.10 -1.55 -6.62
N TYR A 105 0.94 -1.10 -7.14
CA TYR A 105 0.29 -1.69 -8.32
C TYR A 105 -0.06 -0.62 -9.36
N VAL A 106 -1.10 0.17 -9.10
CA VAL A 106 -1.67 1.13 -10.05
C VAL A 106 -1.86 2.50 -9.42
N ASN A 107 -1.97 3.52 -10.25
CA ASN A 107 -2.36 4.86 -9.83
C ASN A 107 -3.84 4.86 -9.37
N PRO A 108 -4.16 5.31 -8.14
CA PRO A 108 -5.53 5.30 -7.63
C PRO A 108 -6.47 6.29 -8.35
N GLU A 109 -5.93 7.25 -9.11
CA GLU A 109 -6.71 8.19 -9.93
C GLU A 109 -6.88 7.69 -11.38
N GLY A 110 -6.40 6.47 -11.67
CA GLY A 110 -6.37 5.88 -13.00
C GLY A 110 -5.14 6.32 -13.81
N PRO A 111 -4.91 5.69 -14.98
CA PRO A 111 -3.84 6.08 -15.90
C PRO A 111 -3.90 7.57 -16.23
N ASP A 112 -2.74 8.24 -16.19
CA ASP A 112 -2.57 9.68 -16.44
C ASP A 112 -3.51 10.59 -15.62
N HIS A 113 -3.93 10.15 -14.43
CA HIS A 113 -4.91 10.84 -13.57
C HIS A 113 -6.26 11.09 -14.27
N SER A 114 -6.66 10.20 -15.18
CA SER A 114 -7.88 10.37 -15.99
C SER A 114 -9.18 10.42 -15.19
N GLY A 115 -9.23 9.83 -13.99
CA GLY A 115 -10.45 9.70 -13.20
C GLY A 115 -11.48 8.72 -13.79
N GLU A 116 -11.16 8.05 -14.91
CA GLU A 116 -12.05 7.15 -15.63
C GLU A 116 -11.92 5.71 -15.12
N PRO A 117 -12.94 5.12 -14.46
CA PRO A 117 -12.79 3.80 -13.83
C PRO A 117 -12.45 2.67 -14.81
N LEU A 118 -12.99 2.74 -16.04
CA LEU A 118 -12.77 1.70 -17.05
C LEU A 118 -11.34 1.68 -17.58
N SER A 119 -10.64 2.82 -17.59
CA SER A 119 -9.25 2.90 -18.08
C SER A 119 -8.28 2.19 -17.13
N ALA A 120 -8.60 2.13 -15.83
CA ALA A 120 -7.76 1.49 -14.82
C ALA A 120 -7.80 -0.05 -14.84
N ALA A 121 -8.89 -0.66 -15.34
CA ALA A 121 -9.12 -2.10 -15.20
C ALA A 121 -8.04 -2.97 -15.88
N ALA A 122 -7.55 -2.55 -17.06
CA ALA A 122 -6.49 -3.27 -17.75
C ALA A 122 -5.16 -3.22 -16.98
N ALA A 123 -4.83 -2.06 -16.41
CA ALA A 123 -3.64 -1.88 -15.58
C ALA A 123 -3.72 -2.70 -14.28
N ILE A 124 -4.89 -2.73 -13.64
CA ILE A 124 -5.13 -3.55 -12.43
C ILE A 124 -4.88 -5.02 -12.76
N ARG A 125 -5.51 -5.54 -13.82
CA ARG A 125 -5.32 -6.95 -14.22
C ARG A 125 -3.86 -7.28 -14.56
N ALA A 126 -3.18 -6.41 -15.30
CA ALA A 126 -1.79 -6.64 -15.69
C ALA A 126 -0.85 -6.66 -14.47
N THR A 127 -0.99 -5.71 -13.56
CA THR A 127 -0.12 -5.57 -12.38
C THR A 127 -0.35 -6.70 -11.37
N PHE A 128 -1.60 -6.99 -11.02
CA PHE A 128 -1.93 -8.12 -10.15
C PHE A 128 -1.52 -9.47 -10.77
N GLY A 129 -1.70 -9.63 -12.09
CA GLY A 129 -1.22 -10.81 -12.82
C GLY A 129 0.29 -10.99 -12.71
N ASN A 130 1.08 -9.91 -12.86
CA ASN A 130 2.52 -9.95 -12.63
C ASN A 130 2.90 -10.25 -11.17
N MET A 131 2.00 -10.02 -10.22
CA MET A 131 2.14 -10.40 -8.80
C MET A 131 1.55 -11.79 -8.47
N GLY A 132 1.14 -12.55 -9.49
CA GLY A 132 0.66 -13.92 -9.32
C GLY A 132 -0.79 -14.04 -8.85
N MET A 133 -1.59 -12.98 -8.99
CA MET A 133 -3.01 -12.97 -8.61
C MET A 133 -3.89 -13.01 -9.86
N ASN A 134 -4.92 -13.86 -9.85
CA ASN A 134 -5.95 -13.91 -10.88
C ASN A 134 -7.07 -12.89 -10.62
N ASP A 135 -8.08 -12.84 -11.51
CA ASP A 135 -9.19 -11.89 -11.41
C ASP A 135 -10.01 -12.02 -10.11
N GLU A 136 -10.28 -13.25 -9.65
CA GLU A 136 -11.04 -13.50 -8.42
C GLU A 136 -10.25 -13.03 -7.19
N GLU A 137 -8.97 -13.39 -7.11
CA GLU A 137 -8.06 -12.98 -6.03
C GLU A 137 -7.89 -11.47 -5.99
N THR A 138 -7.78 -10.84 -7.16
CA THR A 138 -7.65 -9.38 -7.32
C THR A 138 -8.86 -8.66 -6.75
N VAL A 139 -10.08 -9.08 -7.14
CA VAL A 139 -11.32 -8.47 -6.64
C VAL A 139 -11.46 -8.69 -5.14
N ALA A 140 -11.16 -9.88 -4.64
CA ALA A 140 -11.22 -10.20 -3.21
C ALA A 140 -10.23 -9.35 -2.39
N LEU A 141 -8.99 -9.16 -2.87
CA LEU A 141 -7.97 -8.35 -2.20
C LEU A 141 -8.36 -6.87 -2.15
N ILE A 142 -8.82 -6.29 -3.26
CA ILE A 142 -9.18 -4.87 -3.33
C ILE A 142 -10.42 -4.59 -2.48
N ALA A 143 -11.49 -5.35 -2.67
CA ALA A 143 -12.74 -5.13 -1.93
C ALA A 143 -12.60 -5.46 -0.44
N GLY A 144 -11.90 -6.56 -0.12
CA GLY A 144 -11.62 -6.93 1.27
C GLY A 144 -10.74 -5.89 1.97
N GLY A 145 -9.67 -5.44 1.33
CA GLY A 145 -8.80 -4.39 1.88
C GLY A 145 -9.54 -3.07 2.14
N HIS A 146 -10.29 -2.58 1.14
CA HIS A 146 -11.05 -1.33 1.24
C HIS A 146 -12.35 -1.44 2.03
N THR A 147 -12.67 -2.59 2.61
CA THR A 147 -13.73 -2.69 3.62
C THR A 147 -13.35 -1.92 4.90
N LEU A 148 -12.05 -1.77 5.16
CA LEU A 148 -11.50 -1.19 6.37
C LEU A 148 -10.75 0.13 6.08
N GLY A 149 -10.77 1.03 7.05
CA GLY A 149 -9.99 2.27 7.05
C GLY A 149 -10.52 3.36 6.11
N LYS A 150 -9.59 4.23 5.70
CA LYS A 150 -9.80 5.39 4.84
C LYS A 150 -8.49 5.83 4.18
N THR A 151 -8.57 6.66 3.15
CA THR A 151 -7.42 7.42 2.63
C THR A 151 -7.24 8.74 3.38
N HIS A 152 -6.16 9.49 3.14
CA HIS A 152 -5.89 10.77 3.81
C HIS A 152 -5.42 11.84 2.81
N GLY A 153 -6.16 12.95 2.75
CA GLY A 153 -6.01 14.06 1.81
C GLY A 153 -6.63 15.34 2.36
N ALA A 154 -6.44 15.62 3.66
CA ALA A 154 -7.09 16.73 4.35
C ALA A 154 -6.72 18.13 3.80
N GLY A 155 -5.61 18.25 3.07
CA GLY A 155 -5.13 19.50 2.51
C GLY A 155 -4.15 19.32 1.35
N PRO A 156 -3.61 20.42 0.80
CA PRO A 156 -2.69 20.39 -0.34
C PRO A 156 -1.41 19.60 -0.03
N THR A 157 -1.00 18.74 -0.96
CA THR A 157 0.22 17.92 -0.85
C THR A 157 1.51 18.75 -0.78
N SER A 158 1.47 20.03 -1.17
CA SER A 158 2.57 20.98 -0.99
C SER A 158 2.96 21.24 0.46
N ASN A 159 2.14 20.84 1.43
CA ASN A 159 2.45 20.93 2.85
C ASN A 159 3.22 19.72 3.38
N VAL A 160 3.36 18.65 2.58
CA VAL A 160 4.05 17.43 2.98
C VAL A 160 5.55 17.59 2.71
N GLY A 161 6.34 17.41 3.76
CA GLY A 161 7.80 17.48 3.73
C GLY A 161 8.47 16.30 3.00
N PRO A 162 9.81 16.25 3.04
CA PRO A 162 10.59 15.21 2.36
C PRO A 162 10.28 13.80 2.88
N ASP A 163 10.54 12.78 2.06
CA ASP A 163 10.44 11.38 2.46
C ASP A 163 11.51 11.01 3.52
N PRO A 164 11.40 9.85 4.20
CA PRO A 164 12.28 9.50 5.32
C PRO A 164 13.78 9.51 5.02
N GLU A 165 14.22 9.21 3.79
CA GLU A 165 15.66 9.21 3.43
C GLU A 165 16.19 10.61 3.14
N ALA A 166 15.31 11.57 2.83
CA ALA A 166 15.63 12.98 2.61
C ALA A 166 15.25 13.89 3.80
N ALA A 167 14.66 13.32 4.85
CA ALA A 167 14.24 14.03 6.04
C ALA A 167 15.43 14.46 6.91
N PRO A 168 15.31 15.57 7.66
CA PRO A 168 16.38 16.01 8.55
C PRO A 168 16.50 15.07 9.76
N ILE A 169 17.69 15.00 10.36
CA ILE A 169 18.04 13.97 11.35
C ILE A 169 17.16 14.02 12.63
N GLU A 170 16.63 15.18 12.98
CA GLU A 170 15.72 15.38 14.10
C GLU A 170 14.37 14.65 13.94
N GLU A 171 13.99 14.26 12.73
CA GLU A 171 12.81 13.41 12.47
C GLU A 171 13.04 11.94 12.87
N GLN A 172 14.26 11.58 13.25
CA GLN A 172 14.61 10.27 13.81
C GLN A 172 14.18 9.08 12.92
N GLY A 173 14.32 9.24 11.61
CA GLY A 173 13.98 8.22 10.61
C GLY A 173 12.49 8.20 10.23
N LEU A 174 11.71 9.20 10.65
CA LEU A 174 10.41 9.51 10.07
C LEU A 174 10.58 10.49 8.89
N GLY A 175 9.51 10.65 8.12
CA GLY A 175 9.43 11.58 7.00
C GLY A 175 7.99 11.97 6.72
N TRP A 176 7.78 12.75 5.66
CA TRP A 176 6.49 13.29 5.26
C TRP A 176 5.81 14.14 6.35
N ALA A 177 6.61 14.77 7.22
CA ALA A 177 6.10 15.72 8.20
C ALA A 177 5.27 16.81 7.49
N SER A 178 4.04 17.02 7.93
CA SER A 178 3.10 17.94 7.29
C SER A 178 2.99 19.25 8.06
N THR A 179 3.06 20.37 7.34
CA THR A 179 2.82 21.71 7.90
C THR A 179 1.34 22.11 7.87
N TYR A 180 0.45 21.25 7.36
CA TYR A 180 -0.98 21.50 7.30
C TYR A 180 -1.64 21.23 8.64
N GLY A 181 -2.18 22.26 9.28
CA GLY A 181 -2.86 22.13 10.58
C GLY A 181 -1.94 21.54 11.64
N SER A 182 -2.38 20.46 12.28
CA SER A 182 -1.57 19.67 13.23
C SER A 182 -0.61 18.68 12.55
N GLY A 183 -0.74 18.47 11.24
CA GLY A 183 0.05 17.52 10.45
C GLY A 183 -0.33 16.05 10.62
N VAL A 184 -1.22 15.72 11.56
CA VAL A 184 -1.61 14.35 11.92
C VAL A 184 -3.12 14.27 12.23
N GLY A 185 -3.63 13.05 12.44
CA GLY A 185 -5.03 12.85 12.83
C GLY A 185 -6.01 13.36 11.76
N ALA A 186 -6.86 14.33 12.11
CA ALA A 186 -7.82 14.92 11.18
C ALA A 186 -7.14 15.70 10.03
N ASP A 187 -5.91 16.16 10.22
CA ASP A 187 -5.15 16.96 9.25
C ASP A 187 -4.15 16.11 8.44
N ALA A 188 -4.25 14.78 8.53
CA ALA A 188 -3.33 13.88 7.85
C ALA A 188 -3.43 13.99 6.32
N ILE A 189 -2.28 14.00 5.66
CA ILE A 189 -2.14 13.96 4.20
C ILE A 189 -1.23 12.77 3.87
N THR A 190 -1.70 11.88 3.00
CA THR A 190 -0.92 10.71 2.54
C THR A 190 -1.02 10.59 1.03
N SER A 191 -2.14 10.10 0.50
CA SER A 191 -2.34 9.96 -0.94
C SER A 191 -2.88 11.22 -1.61
N GLY A 192 -3.37 12.18 -0.83
CA GLY A 192 -4.12 13.33 -1.36
C GLY A 192 -5.60 13.03 -1.62
N LEU A 193 -6.01 11.76 -1.64
CA LEU A 193 -7.41 11.35 -1.71
C LEU A 193 -8.03 11.32 -0.31
N GLU A 194 -9.31 11.70 -0.19
CA GLU A 194 -10.06 11.73 1.07
C GLU A 194 -11.35 10.90 0.96
N VAL A 195 -11.21 9.57 1.04
CA VAL A 195 -12.25 8.57 0.81
C VAL A 195 -12.42 7.67 2.03
N VAL A 196 -13.68 7.44 2.42
CA VAL A 196 -14.10 6.42 3.38
C VAL A 196 -15.10 5.50 2.67
N TRP A 197 -14.73 4.24 2.46
CA TRP A 197 -15.51 3.32 1.62
C TRP A 197 -16.72 2.71 2.32
N THR A 198 -16.67 2.56 3.64
CA THR A 198 -17.71 1.85 4.41
C THR A 198 -18.17 2.68 5.61
N GLN A 199 -19.40 2.44 6.04
CA GLN A 199 -19.96 3.10 7.24
C GLN A 199 -19.39 2.52 8.55
N THR A 200 -18.67 1.39 8.47
CA THR A 200 -18.04 0.71 9.60
C THR A 200 -16.57 0.46 9.32
N PRO A 201 -15.73 1.50 9.19
CA PRO A 201 -14.35 1.37 8.68
C PRO A 201 -13.41 0.58 9.61
N THR A 202 -13.86 0.18 10.79
CA THR A 202 -13.09 -0.66 11.73
C THR A 202 -13.68 -2.06 11.89
N GLN A 203 -14.73 -2.41 11.13
CA GLN A 203 -15.41 -3.70 11.23
C GLN A 203 -15.61 -4.30 9.84
N TRP A 204 -15.35 -5.60 9.74
CA TRP A 204 -15.61 -6.36 8.53
C TRP A 204 -17.10 -6.33 8.18
N SER A 205 -17.41 -6.03 6.92
CA SER A 205 -18.77 -5.92 6.40
C SER A 205 -18.79 -6.16 4.89
N ASN A 206 -19.97 -6.21 4.28
CA ASN A 206 -20.13 -6.22 2.83
C ASN A 206 -20.38 -4.82 2.24
N TYR A 207 -20.24 -3.76 3.06
CA TYR A 207 -20.63 -2.41 2.67
C TYR A 207 -19.82 -1.85 1.51
N PHE A 208 -18.60 -2.32 1.27
CA PHE A 208 -17.83 -1.92 0.09
C PHE A 208 -18.60 -2.21 -1.20
N PHE A 209 -19.05 -3.46 -1.38
CA PHE A 209 -19.82 -3.83 -2.57
C PHE A 209 -21.22 -3.21 -2.58
N GLU A 210 -21.89 -3.14 -1.43
CA GLU A 210 -23.20 -2.48 -1.36
C GLU A 210 -23.11 -1.02 -1.79
N ASN A 211 -22.09 -0.28 -1.36
CA ASN A 211 -21.89 1.11 -1.75
C ASN A 211 -21.49 1.23 -3.23
N LEU A 212 -20.59 0.36 -3.70
CA LEU A 212 -20.12 0.34 -5.09
C LEU A 212 -21.26 0.11 -6.08
N PHE A 213 -22.13 -0.87 -5.83
CA PHE A 213 -23.23 -1.21 -6.74
C PHE A 213 -24.46 -0.31 -6.58
N ASN A 214 -24.71 0.25 -5.40
CA ASN A 214 -25.86 1.13 -5.16
C ASN A 214 -25.54 2.63 -5.34
N GLY A 215 -24.34 2.98 -5.79
CA GLY A 215 -23.97 4.36 -6.13
C GLY A 215 -23.86 5.32 -4.94
N ARG A 216 -23.79 4.81 -3.70
CA ARG A 216 -23.55 5.67 -2.52
C ARG A 216 -22.07 5.99 -2.45
N ARG A 217 -21.69 7.14 -3.03
CA ARG A 217 -20.37 7.74 -2.82
C ARG A 217 -20.38 8.53 -1.50
N THR A 218 -19.81 7.98 -0.44
CA THR A 218 -19.60 8.70 0.82
C THR A 218 -18.26 9.43 0.79
N GLY A 219 -18.27 10.67 0.28
CA GLY A 219 -17.10 11.56 0.27
C GLY A 219 -17.38 12.83 -0.55
N ASN A 220 -16.94 13.99 -0.04
CA ASN A 220 -17.02 15.26 -0.76
C ASN A 220 -16.01 15.24 -1.91
N TYR A 221 -16.44 14.89 -3.12
CA TYR A 221 -15.69 15.25 -4.33
C TYR A 221 -15.97 16.72 -4.65
N PRO A 222 -14.96 17.61 -4.72
CA PRO A 222 -15.15 18.93 -5.27
C PRO A 222 -15.33 18.79 -6.78
N GLY A 223 -16.58 18.65 -7.26
CA GLY A 223 -16.82 18.62 -8.71
C GLY A 223 -18.11 18.01 -9.26
N SER A 224 -19.16 17.75 -8.47
CA SER A 224 -20.45 17.27 -9.06
C SER A 224 -21.61 18.20 -8.73
N VAL A 225 -21.93 19.08 -9.69
CA VAL A 225 -23.30 19.55 -9.97
C VAL A 225 -23.74 18.86 -11.26
#